data_AF-A0A349PST5-F1
#
_entry.id   AF-A0A349PST5-F1
#
_cell.length_a   1.000
_cell.length_b   1.000
_cell.length_c   1.000
_cell.angle_alpha   90.00
_cell.angle_beta   90.00
_cell.angle_gamma   90.00
#
_symmetry.space_group_name_H-M   'P 1'
#
loop_
_entity.id
_entity.type
_entity.pdbx_description
1 polymer ?
#
loop_
_entity_poly.entity_id
_entity_poly.type
_entity_poly.pdbx_seq_one_letter_code
_entity_poly.pdbx_strand_id
1 'polypeptide(L)'
;GLTGRTAADGLAVSRPSGFVGETVKEMVGGGFTVSDEHLFTDLHALHETERLFVEPSACAGFASAVELSKMTDYLESSGLGAHWENAAHIVWATGGALVPEGEREKYLAN
;
A
#
# COMPACT_ATOMS: atom_id res chain seq x y z
N GLY A 1 -9.08 5.23 -21.32
CA GLY A 1 -8.56 5.77 -20.04
C GLY A 1 -8.90 4.82 -18.91
N LEU A 2 -8.37 5.04 -17.70
CA LEU A 2 -8.71 4.28 -16.49
C LEU A 2 -10.06 4.75 -15.93
N THR A 3 -10.83 3.83 -15.34
CA THR A 3 -12.18 4.11 -14.82
C THR A 3 -12.20 4.82 -13.47
N GLY A 4 -11.10 4.75 -12.72
CA GLY A 4 -11.01 5.25 -11.33
C GLY A 4 -11.80 4.42 -10.32
N ARG A 5 -12.26 3.22 -10.70
CA ARG A 5 -12.97 2.30 -9.81
C ARG A 5 -11.99 1.41 -9.07
N THR A 6 -12.05 1.42 -7.75
CA THR A 6 -11.26 0.58 -6.83
C THR A 6 -12.02 0.46 -5.51
N ALA A 7 -11.83 -0.64 -4.79
CA ALA A 7 -12.28 -0.83 -3.42
C ALA A 7 -11.54 0.06 -2.41
N ALA A 8 -10.37 0.59 -2.77
CA ALA A 8 -9.65 1.60 -2.00
C ALA A 8 -10.23 3.01 -2.24
N ASP A 9 -11.40 3.27 -1.68
CA ASP A 9 -12.11 4.54 -1.82
C ASP A 9 -11.28 5.77 -1.44
N GLY A 10 -10.49 5.69 -0.36
CA GLY A 10 -9.55 6.74 0.06
C GLY A 10 -8.43 7.03 -0.96
N LEU A 11 -8.20 6.14 -1.92
CA LEU A 11 -7.21 6.27 -2.99
C LEU A 11 -7.86 6.44 -4.38
N ALA A 12 -9.18 6.45 -4.47
CA ALA A 12 -9.95 6.55 -5.72
C ALA A 12 -9.94 7.97 -6.32
N VAL A 13 -8.74 8.51 -6.54
CA VAL A 13 -8.49 9.88 -6.99
C VAL A 13 -7.94 9.85 -8.41
N SER A 14 -8.62 10.52 -9.34
CA SER A 14 -8.26 10.51 -10.76
C SER A 14 -7.12 11.47 -11.13
N ARG A 15 -6.79 12.41 -10.25
CA ARG A 15 -5.74 13.41 -10.48
C ARG A 15 -5.00 13.75 -9.18
N PRO A 16 -3.67 13.58 -9.14
CA PRO A 16 -2.88 13.95 -7.96
C PRO A 16 -2.83 15.48 -7.79
N SER A 17 -2.51 15.92 -6.59
CA SER A 17 -2.25 17.34 -6.31
C SER A 17 -1.02 17.82 -7.10
N GLY A 18 -1.18 18.89 -7.88
CA GLY A 18 -0.10 19.47 -8.67
C GLY A 18 0.99 20.10 -7.81
N PHE A 19 0.63 20.68 -6.66
CA PHE A 19 1.58 21.29 -5.74
C PHE A 19 2.37 20.22 -4.96
N VAL A 20 1.67 19.24 -4.37
CA VAL A 20 2.33 18.20 -3.56
C VAL A 20 3.24 17.36 -4.43
N GLY A 21 2.78 16.91 -5.60
CA GLY A 21 3.59 16.10 -6.51
C GLY A 21 4.90 16.78 -6.89
N GLU A 22 4.85 18.07 -7.25
CA GLU A 22 6.06 18.83 -7.58
C GLU A 22 6.99 19.02 -6.37
N THR A 23 6.42 19.20 -5.18
CA THR A 23 7.19 19.43 -3.94
C THR A 23 7.94 18.17 -3.50
N VAL A 24 7.35 16.98 -3.66
CA VAL A 24 7.90 15.73 -3.08
C VAL A 24 8.65 14.84 -4.06
N LYS A 25 8.60 15.10 -5.37
CA LYS A 25 9.14 14.19 -6.40
C LYS A 25 10.60 13.79 -6.19
N GLU A 26 11.46 14.71 -5.72
CA GLU A 26 12.88 14.45 -5.48
C GLU A 26 13.14 13.70 -4.15
N MET A 27 12.14 13.62 -3.27
CA MET A 27 12.22 12.91 -1.99
C MET A 27 11.67 11.48 -2.07
N VAL A 28 10.95 11.15 -3.14
CA VAL A 28 10.27 9.86 -3.30
C VAL A 28 11.13 8.93 -4.16
N GLY A 29 11.50 7.78 -3.61
CA GLY A 29 12.31 6.77 -4.34
C GLY A 29 11.55 6.01 -5.43
N GLY A 30 10.21 6.06 -5.43
CA GLY A 30 9.38 5.42 -6.45
C GLY A 30 7.91 5.33 -6.06
N GLY A 31 7.13 4.71 -6.94
CA GLY A 31 5.73 4.39 -6.71
C GLY A 31 5.35 3.10 -7.41
N PHE A 32 4.28 2.45 -6.95
CA PHE A 32 3.77 1.21 -7.50
C PHE A 32 2.25 1.21 -7.47
N THR A 33 1.66 0.25 -8.15
CA THR A 33 0.20 0.01 -8.16
C THR A 33 -0.07 -1.41 -7.66
N VAL A 34 -1.20 -1.59 -6.99
CA VAL A 34 -1.66 -2.87 -6.47
C VAL A 34 -3.12 -3.07 -6.87
N SER A 35 -3.53 -4.32 -7.06
CA SER A 35 -4.91 -4.65 -7.41
C SER A 35 -5.79 -4.74 -6.16
N ASP A 36 -7.09 -4.55 -6.32
CA ASP A 36 -8.04 -4.66 -5.21
C ASP A 36 -7.97 -6.03 -4.52
N GLU A 37 -7.76 -7.11 -5.28
CA GLU A 37 -7.63 -8.47 -4.74
C GLU A 37 -6.45 -8.60 -3.76
N HIS A 38 -5.32 -7.95 -4.08
CA HIS A 38 -4.17 -7.93 -3.17
C HIS A 38 -4.44 -7.09 -1.91
N LEU A 39 -5.18 -5.99 -2.02
CA LEU A 39 -5.56 -5.20 -0.84
C LEU A 39 -6.35 -6.04 0.17
N PHE A 40 -7.33 -6.82 -0.32
CA PHE A 40 -8.07 -7.73 0.53
C PHE A 40 -7.18 -8.85 1.06
N THR A 41 -6.34 -9.46 0.22
CA THR A 41 -5.39 -10.50 0.66
C THR A 41 -4.54 -10.03 1.85
N ASP A 42 -3.99 -8.82 1.77
CA ASP A 42 -3.19 -8.22 2.85
C ASP A 42 -4.03 -7.88 4.09
N LEU A 43 -5.27 -7.40 3.89
CA LEU A 43 -6.23 -7.16 4.97
C LEU A 43 -6.52 -8.44 5.76
N HIS A 44 -6.83 -9.54 5.07
CA HIS A 44 -7.10 -10.83 5.72
C HIS A 44 -5.85 -11.35 6.43
N ALA A 45 -4.69 -11.32 5.76
CA ALA A 45 -3.44 -11.77 6.36
C ALA A 45 -3.13 -11.00 7.65
N LEU A 46 -3.23 -9.66 7.63
CA LEU A 46 -2.99 -8.82 8.80
C LEU A 46 -3.98 -9.13 9.94
N HIS A 47 -5.25 -9.34 9.62
CA HIS A 47 -6.26 -9.69 10.61
C HIS A 47 -6.03 -11.08 11.21
N GLU A 48 -5.60 -12.06 10.40
CA GLU A 48 -5.32 -13.42 10.85
C GLU A 48 -4.05 -13.51 11.72
N THR A 49 -2.97 -12.83 11.33
CA THR A 49 -1.67 -12.93 12.00
C THR A 49 -1.54 -11.98 13.19
N GLU A 50 -1.96 -10.72 13.02
CA GLU A 50 -1.74 -9.66 14.02
C GLU A 50 -3.02 -9.28 14.79
N ARG A 51 -4.20 -9.80 14.39
CA ARG A 51 -5.50 -9.43 14.98
C ARG A 51 -5.79 -7.93 14.85
N LEU A 52 -5.24 -7.29 13.81
CA LEU A 52 -5.46 -5.89 13.50
C LEU A 52 -6.41 -5.77 12.30
N PHE A 53 -7.34 -4.84 12.39
CA PHE A 53 -8.20 -4.47 11.27
C PHE A 53 -7.75 -3.12 10.68
N VAL A 54 -7.65 -3.08 9.36
CA VAL A 54 -7.43 -1.86 8.57
C VAL A 54 -8.36 -1.89 7.36
N GLU A 55 -8.69 -0.72 6.80
CA GLU A 55 -9.51 -0.65 5.58
C GLU A 55 -8.69 -0.95 4.31
N PRO A 56 -9.33 -1.29 3.16
CA PRO A 56 -8.61 -1.64 1.94
C PRO A 56 -7.58 -0.59 1.49
N SER A 57 -7.89 0.70 1.57
CA SER A 57 -6.93 1.78 1.24
C SER A 57 -5.66 1.74 2.10
N ALA A 58 -5.78 1.35 3.37
CA ALA A 58 -4.65 1.25 4.29
C ALA A 58 -3.77 0.01 4.02
N CYS A 59 -4.20 -0.91 3.15
CA CYS A 59 -3.44 -2.09 2.77
C CYS A 59 -2.47 -1.84 1.60
N ALA A 60 -2.59 -0.71 0.89
CA ALA A 60 -1.84 -0.48 -0.34
C ALA A 60 -0.32 -0.54 -0.15
N GLY A 61 0.19 -0.22 1.04
CA GLY A 61 1.62 -0.22 1.35
C GLY A 61 2.24 -1.61 1.58
N PHE A 62 1.46 -2.67 1.84
CA PHE A 62 2.00 -3.98 2.23
C PHE A 62 2.78 -4.67 1.10
N ALA A 63 2.31 -4.55 -0.15
CA ALA A 63 2.99 -5.08 -1.32
C ALA A 63 4.37 -4.42 -1.59
N SER A 64 4.65 -3.23 -1.03
CA SER A 64 5.81 -2.41 -1.40
C SER A 64 7.15 -3.12 -1.22
N ALA A 65 7.36 -3.84 -0.12
CA ALA A 65 8.62 -4.51 0.17
C ALA A 65 8.87 -5.66 -0.82
N VAL A 66 7.82 -6.42 -1.15
CA VAL A 66 7.87 -7.52 -2.11
C VAL A 66 8.14 -6.99 -3.51
N GLU A 67 7.47 -5.92 -3.92
CA GLU A 67 7.71 -5.30 -5.22
C GLU A 67 9.13 -4.70 -5.31
N LEU A 68 9.59 -4.00 -4.27
CA LEU A 68 10.95 -3.47 -4.21
C LEU A 68 12.01 -4.57 -4.29
N SER A 69 11.80 -5.72 -3.65
CA SER A 69 12.74 -6.86 -3.70
C SER A 69 12.94 -7.43 -5.11
N LYS A 70 11.96 -7.23 -6.00
CA LYS A 70 12.02 -7.68 -7.40
C LYS A 70 12.75 -6.67 -8.29
N MET A 71 12.97 -5.44 -7.83
CA MET A 71 13.61 -4.35 -8.58
C MET A 71 15.13 -4.40 -8.44
N THR A 72 15.75 -5.48 -8.93
CA THR A 72 17.20 -5.74 -8.78
C THR A 72 18.07 -4.58 -9.28
N ASP A 73 17.73 -4.02 -10.44
CA ASP A 73 18.51 -2.93 -11.06
C ASP A 73 18.46 -1.65 -10.21
N TYR A 74 17.31 -1.37 -9.59
CA TYR A 74 17.16 -0.23 -8.68
C TYR A 74 17.91 -0.48 -7.37
N LEU A 75 17.79 -1.67 -6.79
CA LEU A 75 18.52 -2.04 -5.57
C LEU A 75 20.04 -1.96 -5.75
N GLU A 76 20.54 -2.35 -6.91
CA GLU A 76 21.96 -2.23 -7.27
C GLU A 76 22.37 -0.77 -7.45
N SER A 77 21.67 -0.01 -8.31
CA SER A 77 22.03 1.38 -8.61
C SER A 77 21.85 2.36 -7.45
N SER A 78 20.91 2.09 -6.53
CA SER A 78 20.69 2.89 -5.31
C SER A 78 21.64 2.52 -4.16
N GLY A 79 22.33 1.38 -4.25
CA GLY A 79 23.13 0.82 -3.17
C GLY A 79 22.31 0.19 -2.04
N LEU A 80 20.98 0.22 -2.10
CA LEU A 80 20.10 -0.34 -1.07
C LEU A 80 20.22 -1.87 -0.96
N GLY A 81 20.55 -2.55 -2.06
CA GLY A 81 20.73 -4.00 -2.07
C GLY A 81 21.78 -4.49 -1.06
N ALA A 82 22.85 -3.72 -0.83
CA ALA A 82 23.89 -4.06 0.13
C ALA A 82 23.43 -4.01 1.60
N HIS A 83 22.28 -3.37 1.87
CA HIS A 83 21.75 -3.18 3.23
C HIS A 83 20.45 -3.96 3.48
N TRP A 84 19.99 -4.75 2.50
CA TRP A 84 18.68 -5.40 2.52
C TRP A 84 18.43 -6.25 3.78
N GLU A 85 19.42 -7.05 4.20
CA GLU A 85 19.29 -7.93 5.38
C GLU A 85 19.04 -7.17 6.69
N ASN A 86 19.41 -5.89 6.75
CA ASN A 86 19.23 -5.03 7.93
C ASN A 86 18.15 -3.95 7.72
N ALA A 87 17.39 -4.02 6.63
CA ALA A 87 16.38 -3.04 6.31
C ALA A 87 15.13 -3.21 7.19
N ALA A 88 14.55 -2.09 7.63
CA ALA A 88 13.24 -2.05 8.26
C ALA A 88 12.19 -1.58 7.24
N HIS A 89 11.19 -2.41 6.95
CA HIS A 89 10.07 -2.05 6.10
C HIS A 89 8.93 -1.50 6.96
N ILE A 90 8.69 -0.20 6.88
CA ILE A 90 7.65 0.49 7.66
C ILE A 90 6.44 0.69 6.76
N VAL A 91 5.35 0.01 7.09
CA VAL A 91 4.06 0.18 6.39
C VAL A 91 3.23 1.21 7.16
N TRP A 92 2.70 2.21 6.45
CA TRP A 92 1.82 3.22 7.03
C TRP A 92 0.35 2.84 6.80
N ALA A 93 -0.27 2.21 7.79
CA ALA A 93 -1.73 1.98 7.79
C ALA A 93 -2.46 3.32 8.04
N THR A 94 -3.21 3.80 7.04
CA THR A 94 -3.79 5.15 7.04
C THR A 94 -5.18 5.26 7.65
N GLY A 95 -5.89 4.15 7.85
CA GLY A 95 -7.31 4.16 8.19
C GLY A 95 -7.85 2.80 8.62
N GLY A 96 -9.16 2.73 8.86
CA GLY A 96 -9.86 1.53 9.35
C GLY A 96 -10.51 1.69 10.73
N ALA A 97 -10.00 2.56 11.60
CA ALA A 97 -10.48 2.68 12.98
C ALA A 97 -11.95 3.12 13.08
N LEU A 98 -12.44 3.91 12.12
CA LEU A 98 -13.81 4.42 12.08
C LEU A 98 -14.75 3.62 11.17
N VAL A 99 -14.25 2.55 10.52
CA VAL A 99 -15.11 1.70 9.68
C VAL A 99 -16.14 0.99 10.56
N PRO A 100 -17.45 1.10 10.27
CA PRO A 100 -18.49 0.43 11.04
C PRO A 100 -18.34 -1.09 11.01
N GLU A 101 -18.72 -1.75 12.10
CA GLU A 101 -18.57 -3.21 12.28
C GLU A 101 -19.14 -4.02 11.11
N GLY A 102 -20.36 -3.70 10.66
CA GLY A 102 -20.98 -4.39 9.52
C GLY A 102 -20.25 -4.23 8.18
N GLU A 103 -19.47 -3.17 7.99
CA GLU A 103 -18.59 -3.04 6.81
C GLU A 103 -17.29 -3.82 7.00
N ARG A 104 -16.74 -3.84 8.23
CA ARG A 104 -15.57 -4.69 8.55
C ARG A 104 -15.86 -6.16 8.29
N GLU A 105 -17.03 -6.63 8.72
CA GLU A 105 -17.48 -8.00 8.49
C GLU A 105 -17.55 -8.33 6.99
N LYS A 106 -18.07 -7.42 6.15
CA LYS A 106 -18.09 -7.62 4.70
C LYS A 106 -16.69 -7.70 4.10
N TYR A 107 -15.77 -6.84 4.53
CA TYR A 107 -14.39 -6.88 4.06
C TYR A 107 -13.68 -8.16 4.48
N LEU A 108 -13.97 -8.67 5.68
CA LEU A 108 -13.36 -9.89 6.21
C LEU A 108 -14.02 -11.19 5.74
N ALA A 109 -15.26 -11.13 5.23
CA ALA A 109 -16.01 -12.29 4.76
C ALA A 109 -15.79 -12.62 3.27
N ASN A 110 -15.16 -11.71 2.52
CA ASN A 110 -14.82 -11.92 1.12
C ASN A 110 -13.52 -12.69 0.95
#